data_AF-A0A134BFF8-F1
#
_entry.id   AF-A0A134BFF8-F1
#
_cell.length_a   1.000
_cell.length_b   1.000
_cell.length_c   1.000
_cell.angle_alpha   90.00
_cell.angle_beta   90.00
_cell.angle_gamma   90.00
#
_symmetry.space_group_name_H-M   'P 1'
#
loop_
_entity.id
_entity.type
_entity.pdbx_description
1 polymer ?
#
loop_
_entity_poly.entity_id
_entity_poly.type
_entity_poly.pdbx_seq_one_letter_code
_entity_poly.pdbx_strand_id
1 'polypeptide(L)'
;MASKNNNSEQNGHLYIGCPTLETLAFSCVNAKVAAHTSNIEYSNFLKACKMEKDIRLNTYRKCAAGLGKEVLIVHLPLGTIESMTKPKAHVKNQRMYLQPIITQYFIDNKSEIWLLFLIAHSKR
;
A
#
# COMPACT_ATOMS: atom_id res chain seq x y z
N MET A 1 -22.87 -30.94 25.34
CA MET A 1 -21.51 -30.44 25.02
C MET A 1 -21.65 -29.30 24.03
N ALA A 2 -21.54 -28.05 24.49
CA ALA A 2 -21.58 -26.88 23.62
C ALA A 2 -20.19 -26.68 23.01
N SER A 3 -20.09 -26.82 21.68
CA SER A 3 -18.89 -26.51 20.91
C SER A 3 -18.60 -25.02 21.05
N LYS A 4 -17.50 -24.68 21.73
CA LYS A 4 -16.91 -23.35 21.66
C LYS A 4 -16.35 -23.16 20.25
N ASN A 5 -17.15 -22.56 19.38
CA ASN A 5 -16.65 -21.94 18.15
C ASN A 5 -15.70 -20.81 18.56
N ASN A 6 -14.42 -21.12 18.65
CA ASN A 6 -13.37 -20.12 18.66
C ASN A 6 -13.33 -19.52 17.25
N ASN A 7 -14.23 -18.57 16.98
CA ASN A 7 -14.02 -17.60 15.91
C ASN A 7 -12.81 -16.77 16.32
N SER A 8 -11.61 -17.25 16.03
CA SER A 8 -10.47 -16.35 15.95
C SER A 8 -10.78 -15.40 14.81
N GLU A 9 -11.19 -14.18 15.13
CA GLU A 9 -11.31 -13.09 14.16
C GLU A 9 -10.01 -13.08 13.35
N GLN A 10 -10.08 -13.50 12.09
CA GLN A 10 -8.96 -13.38 11.17
C GLN A 10 -8.82 -11.89 10.86
N ASN A 11 -8.03 -11.20 11.69
CA ASN A 11 -7.74 -9.78 11.49
C ASN A 11 -6.95 -9.62 10.19
N GLY A 12 -7.59 -9.05 9.17
CA GLY A 12 -6.91 -8.70 7.93
C GLY A 12 -5.80 -7.67 8.18
N HIS A 13 -4.69 -7.78 7.47
CA HIS A 13 -3.55 -6.86 7.59
C HIS A 13 -3.43 -5.96 6.35
N LEU A 14 -3.18 -4.67 6.56
CA LEU A 14 -2.80 -3.71 5.52
C LEU A 14 -1.37 -3.24 5.78
N TYR A 15 -0.49 -3.46 4.79
CA TYR A 15 0.91 -3.04 4.87
C TYR A 15 1.14 -1.81 3.99
N ILE A 16 1.77 -0.78 4.55
CA ILE A 16 2.20 0.42 3.82
C ILE A 16 3.73 0.42 3.83
N GLY A 17 4.34 0.36 2.64
CA GLY A 17 5.80 0.49 2.50
C GLY A 17 6.27 1.92 2.75
N CYS A 18 7.40 2.09 3.44
CA CYS A 18 7.99 3.41 3.66
C CYS A 18 8.57 4.02 2.36
N PRO A 19 8.59 5.36 2.24
CA PRO A 19 8.09 6.35 3.21
C PRO A 19 6.56 6.45 3.22
N THR A 20 5.96 6.64 4.40
CA THR A 20 4.51 6.85 4.54
C THR A 20 4.09 8.22 3.99
N LEU A 21 2.79 8.44 3.76
CA LEU A 21 2.29 9.76 3.36
C LEU A 21 2.63 10.85 4.39
N GLU A 22 2.68 10.52 5.68
CA GLU A 22 3.12 11.45 6.73
C GLU A 22 4.56 11.88 6.51
N THR A 23 5.47 10.92 6.30
CA THR A 23 6.89 11.21 6.04
C THR A 23 7.07 12.02 4.76
N LEU A 24 6.31 11.69 3.72
CA LEU A 24 6.31 12.42 2.45
C LEU A 24 5.76 13.84 2.61
N ALA A 25 4.70 14.03 3.38
CA ALA A 25 4.13 15.35 3.67
C ALA A 25 5.10 16.22 4.48
N PHE A 26 5.78 15.64 5.47
CA PHE A 26 6.77 16.34 6.29
C PHE A 26 8.01 16.77 5.49
N SER A 27 8.44 15.95 4.54
CA SER A 27 9.57 16.26 3.64
C SER A 27 9.17 17.08 2.41
N CYS A 28 7.88 17.38 2.23
CA CYS A 28 7.38 18.14 1.09
C CYS A 28 7.67 19.64 1.27
N VAL A 29 8.53 20.20 0.39
CA VAL A 29 8.88 21.63 0.39
C VAL A 29 7.65 22.54 0.24
N ASN A 30 6.63 22.09 -0.51
CA ASN A 30 5.43 22.86 -0.82
C ASN A 30 4.13 22.13 -0.42
N ALA A 31 4.04 21.67 0.82
CA ALA A 31 2.87 20.93 1.32
C ALA A 31 1.53 21.69 1.16
N LYS A 32 1.53 23.04 1.14
CA LYS A 32 0.34 23.84 0.82
C LYS A 32 -0.15 23.66 -0.62
N VAL A 33 0.77 23.59 -1.58
CA VAL A 33 0.43 23.31 -2.98
C VAL A 33 -0.06 21.88 -3.12
N ALA A 34 0.58 20.92 -2.45
CA ALA A 34 0.13 19.53 -2.42
C ALA A 34 -1.31 19.41 -1.89
N ALA A 35 -1.65 20.13 -0.81
CA ALA A 35 -3.01 20.18 -0.27
C ALA A 35 -4.01 20.77 -1.29
N HIS A 36 -3.65 21.88 -1.95
CA HIS A 36 -4.46 22.49 -2.99
C HIS A 36 -4.70 21.53 -4.17
N THR A 37 -3.66 20.86 -4.68
CA THR A 37 -3.75 19.84 -5.74
C THR A 37 -4.63 18.65 -5.31
N SER A 38 -4.64 18.32 -4.02
CA SER A 38 -5.49 17.26 -3.47
C SER A 38 -6.96 17.67 -3.37
N ASN A 39 -7.28 18.95 -3.55
CA ASN A 39 -8.56 19.57 -3.22
C ASN A 39 -8.95 19.31 -1.75
N ILE A 40 -7.98 19.46 -0.84
CA ILE A 40 -8.14 19.30 0.61
C ILE A 40 -7.55 20.54 1.30
N GLU A 41 -8.24 21.06 2.30
CA GLU A 41 -7.71 22.14 3.13
C GLU A 41 -6.39 21.72 3.82
N TYR A 42 -5.39 22.59 3.88
CA TYR A 42 -4.04 22.26 4.36
C TYR A 42 -3.99 21.56 5.72
N SER A 43 -4.74 22.04 6.71
CA SER A 43 -4.80 21.46 8.05
C SER A 43 -5.35 20.02 8.03
N ASN A 44 -6.38 19.79 7.21
CA ASN A 44 -7.01 18.48 7.02
C ASN A 44 -6.15 17.55 6.18
N PHE A 45 -5.39 18.09 5.22
CA PHE A 45 -4.43 17.33 4.42
C PHE A 45 -3.34 16.71 5.29
N LEU A 46 -2.76 17.48 6.22
CA LEU A 46 -1.74 16.96 7.14
C LEU A 46 -2.30 15.86 8.05
N LYS A 47 -3.49 16.07 8.63
CA LYS A 47 -4.18 15.05 9.45
C LYS A 47 -4.47 13.78 8.63
N ALA A 48 -4.90 13.94 7.39
CA ALA A 48 -5.14 12.82 6.49
C ALA A 48 -3.87 12.04 6.14
N CYS A 49 -2.74 12.73 5.93
CA CYS A 49 -1.45 12.08 5.67
C CYS A 49 -0.91 11.32 6.89
N LYS A 50 -1.31 11.70 8.11
CA LYS A 50 -0.91 11.07 9.36
C LYS A 50 -1.62 9.73 9.65
N MET A 51 -2.77 9.49 9.02
CA MET A 51 -3.45 8.18 9.04
C MET A 51 -3.79 7.63 10.44
N GLU A 52 -4.13 8.50 11.42
CA GLU A 52 -4.19 8.15 12.85
C GLU A 52 -5.31 7.19 13.29
N LYS A 53 -6.41 7.06 12.53
CA LYS A 53 -7.59 6.28 12.98
C LYS A 53 -8.17 5.36 11.92
N ASP A 54 -8.39 5.87 10.71
CA ASP A 54 -8.97 5.10 9.61
C ASP A 54 -8.43 5.55 8.26
N ILE A 55 -8.16 4.58 7.40
CA ILE A 55 -7.63 4.82 6.06
C ILE A 55 -8.76 4.75 5.05
N ARG A 56 -9.37 5.90 4.77
CA ARG A 56 -10.28 6.01 3.62
C ARG A 56 -9.46 6.03 2.33
N LEU A 57 -9.57 4.99 1.51
CA LEU A 57 -8.80 4.86 0.25
C LEU A 57 -8.94 6.07 -0.68
N ASN A 58 -10.12 6.69 -0.74
CA ASN A 58 -10.31 7.89 -1.55
C ASN A 58 -9.47 9.07 -1.03
N THR A 59 -9.41 9.27 0.29
CA THR A 59 -8.58 10.30 0.92
C THR A 59 -7.10 10.00 0.72
N TYR A 60 -6.71 8.73 0.93
CA TYR A 60 -5.34 8.27 0.71
C TYR A 60 -4.86 8.56 -0.72
N ARG A 61 -5.70 8.21 -1.72
CA ARG A 61 -5.43 8.50 -3.13
C ARG A 61 -5.24 9.99 -3.40
N LYS A 62 -6.11 10.84 -2.85
CA LYS A 62 -5.98 12.30 -3.02
C LYS A 62 -4.68 12.84 -2.42
N CYS A 63 -4.35 12.42 -1.20
CA CYS A 63 -3.12 12.82 -0.54
C CYS A 63 -1.87 12.37 -1.31
N ALA A 64 -1.85 11.11 -1.78
CA ALA A 64 -0.79 10.59 -2.61
C ALA A 64 -0.63 11.40 -3.90
N ALA A 65 -1.74 11.70 -4.60
CA ALA A 65 -1.72 12.52 -5.81
C ALA A 65 -1.17 13.93 -5.56
N GLY A 66 -1.57 14.58 -4.46
CA GLY A 66 -1.03 15.88 -4.06
C GLY A 66 0.49 15.86 -3.81
N LEU A 67 1.00 14.73 -3.34
CA LEU A 67 2.44 14.49 -3.12
C LEU A 67 3.16 13.96 -4.37
N GLY A 68 2.48 13.93 -5.53
CA GLY A 68 3.04 13.43 -6.78
C GLY A 68 3.35 11.93 -6.73
N LYS A 69 2.47 11.13 -6.11
CA LYS A 69 2.54 9.68 -6.01
C LYS A 69 1.30 9.02 -6.59
N GLU A 70 1.51 7.87 -7.21
CA GLU A 70 0.44 6.96 -7.62
C GLU A 70 0.24 5.88 -6.56
N VAL A 71 -0.98 5.36 -6.47
CA VAL A 71 -1.35 4.30 -5.51
C VAL A 71 -1.74 3.05 -6.25
N LEU A 72 -1.06 1.96 -5.93
CA LEU A 72 -1.40 0.61 -6.36
C LEU A 72 -1.77 -0.24 -5.13
N ILE A 73 -2.87 -0.97 -5.21
CA ILE A 73 -3.30 -1.94 -4.20
C ILE A 73 -3.20 -3.32 -4.82
N VAL A 74 -2.45 -4.23 -4.19
CA VAL A 74 -2.29 -5.62 -4.62
C VAL A 74 -2.84 -6.53 -3.54
N HIS A 75 -3.73 -7.45 -3.92
CA HIS A 75 -4.17 -8.52 -3.02
C HIS A 75 -3.17 -9.67 -3.09
N LEU A 76 -2.74 -10.14 -1.93
CA LEU A 76 -1.84 -11.29 -1.79
C LEU A 76 -2.50 -12.36 -0.92
N PRO A 77 -2.17 -13.65 -1.12
CA PRO A 77 -2.56 -14.70 -0.19
C PRO A 77 -2.10 -14.40 1.25
N LEU A 78 -2.87 -14.86 2.23
CA LEU A 78 -2.52 -14.75 3.63
C LEU A 78 -1.17 -15.42 3.90
N GLY A 79 -0.32 -14.78 4.70
CA GLY A 79 1.01 -15.28 5.04
C GLY A 79 2.11 -15.02 3.99
N THR A 80 1.80 -14.48 2.81
CA THR A 80 2.83 -14.14 1.80
C THR A 80 3.86 -13.16 2.37
N ILE A 81 3.42 -12.03 2.95
CA ILE A 81 4.34 -11.03 3.52
C ILE A 81 5.18 -11.63 4.67
N GLU A 82 4.59 -12.42 5.56
CA GLU A 82 5.31 -13.08 6.66
C GLU A 82 6.36 -14.08 6.17
N SER A 83 6.04 -14.84 5.11
CA SER A 83 6.99 -15.79 4.51
C SER A 83 8.19 -15.08 3.88
N MET A 84 8.01 -13.82 3.46
CA MET A 84 9.03 -13.00 2.81
C MET A 84 9.88 -12.20 3.80
N THR A 85 9.33 -11.82 4.95
CA THR A 85 10.06 -11.10 6.01
C THR A 85 10.82 -12.03 6.95
N LYS A 86 10.50 -13.34 6.97
CA LYS A 86 11.31 -14.34 7.68
C LYS A 86 12.72 -14.35 7.07
N PRO A 87 13.77 -14.05 7.85
CA PRO A 87 15.13 -14.06 7.33
C PRO A 87 15.45 -15.48 6.86
N LYS A 88 15.54 -15.68 5.54
CA LYS A 88 16.15 -16.89 5.00
C LYS A 88 17.63 -16.84 5.37
N ALA A 89 18.13 -17.92 5.95
CA ALA A 89 19.54 -18.05 6.30
C ALA A 89 20.40 -18.16 5.03
N HIS A 90 20.53 -17.09 4.25
CA HIS A 90 21.48 -17.00 3.15
C HIS A 90 22.03 -15.57 3.01
N VAL A 91 23.31 -15.48 3.40
CA VAL A 91 24.38 -14.55 2.98
C VAL A 91 24.13 -13.04 3.13
N LYS A 92 24.99 -12.46 3.98
CA LYS A 92 25.27 -11.04 4.22
C LYS A 92 25.03 -10.14 2.99
N ASN A 93 24.34 -9.02 3.21
CA ASN A 93 24.12 -7.87 2.32
C ASN A 93 22.88 -7.91 1.43
N GLN A 94 21.70 -7.58 1.98
CA GLN A 94 20.66 -6.91 1.20
C GLN A 94 19.95 -5.86 2.07
N ARG A 95 20.40 -4.60 1.94
CA ARG A 95 19.68 -3.44 2.43
C ARG A 95 18.39 -3.30 1.59
N MET A 96 17.24 -3.42 2.25
CA MET A 96 15.98 -2.74 1.90
C MET A 96 15.36 -3.09 0.54
N TYR A 97 14.47 -4.08 0.45
CA TYR A 97 13.96 -4.48 -0.87
C TYR A 97 12.49 -4.91 -0.91
N LEU A 98 11.55 -3.99 -0.63
CA LEU A 98 10.17 -4.14 -1.13
C LEU A 98 10.12 -3.93 -2.66
N GLN A 99 11.06 -3.17 -3.24
CA GLN A 99 11.12 -2.92 -4.68
C GLN A 99 11.42 -4.19 -5.51
N PRO A 100 12.49 -4.98 -5.25
CA PRO A 100 12.71 -6.26 -5.92
C PRO A 100 11.57 -7.25 -5.72
N ILE A 101 10.85 -7.17 -4.60
CA ILE A 101 9.72 -8.06 -4.29
C ILE A 101 8.52 -7.75 -5.19
N ILE A 102 8.13 -6.48 -5.32
CA ILE A 102 7.07 -6.07 -6.25
C ILE A 102 7.53 -6.36 -7.69
N THR A 103 8.76 -6.00 -8.05
CA THR A 103 9.31 -6.27 -9.38
C THR A 103 9.32 -7.77 -9.70
N GLN A 104 9.70 -8.63 -8.75
CA GLN A 104 9.70 -10.09 -8.93
C GLN A 104 8.26 -10.62 -9.05
N TYR A 105 7.31 -10.19 -8.21
CA TYR A 105 5.90 -10.57 -8.35
C TYR A 105 5.31 -10.17 -9.70
N PHE A 106 5.62 -8.96 -10.18
CA PHE A 106 5.18 -8.47 -11.49
C PHE A 106 5.86 -9.19 -12.67
N ILE A 107 7.12 -9.63 -12.50
CA ILE A 107 7.84 -10.44 -13.49
C ILE A 107 7.26 -11.86 -13.53
N ASP A 108 7.04 -12.48 -12.37
CA ASP A 108 6.58 -13.86 -12.26
C ASP A 108 5.10 -14.01 -12.65
N ASN A 109 4.27 -12.99 -12.39
CA ASN A 109 2.83 -12.98 -12.70
C ASN A 109 2.49 -12.11 -13.93
N LYS A 110 3.46 -11.90 -14.82
CA LYS A 110 3.30 -11.04 -16.00
C LYS A 110 2.04 -11.41 -16.80
N SER A 111 1.81 -12.70 -17.04
CA SER A 111 0.64 -13.22 -17.76
C SER A 111 -0.71 -12.92 -17.10
N GLU A 112 -0.81 -12.91 -15.77
CA GLU A 112 -2.06 -12.63 -15.05
C GLU A 112 -2.43 -11.14 -15.10
N ILE A 113 -1.42 -10.26 -15.04
CA ILE A 113 -1.61 -8.81 -15.13
C ILE A 113 -2.10 -8.41 -16.54
N TRP A 114 -1.56 -9.03 -17.59
CA TRP A 114 -2.05 -8.87 -18.96
C TRP A 114 -3.49 -9.38 -19.11
N LEU A 115 -3.86 -10.48 -18.44
CA LEU A 115 -5.22 -11.01 -18.44
C LEU A 115 -6.24 -10.04 -17.80
N LEU A 116 -5.87 -9.40 -16.69
CA LEU A 116 -6.70 -8.39 -16.02
C LEU A 116 -6.92 -7.14 -16.89
N PHE A 117 -5.90 -6.69 -17.63
CA PHE A 117 -6.02 -5.61 -18.61
C PHE A 117 -6.94 -5.99 -19.78
N LEU A 118 -6.83 -7.22 -20.29
CA LEU A 118 -7.68 -7.71 -21.37
C LEU A 118 -9.15 -7.80 -20.97
N ILE A 119 -9.45 -8.30 -19.76
CA ILE A 119 -10.81 -8.39 -19.25
C ILE A 119 -11.42 -7.00 -19.02
N ALA A 120 -10.63 -6.05 -18.53
CA ALA A 120 -11.08 -4.66 -18.32
C ALA A 120 -11.41 -3.94 -19.64
N HIS A 121 -10.66 -4.20 -20.71
CA HIS A 121 -10.91 -3.61 -22.02
C HIS A 121 -11.96 -4.36 -22.86
N SER A 122 -12.14 -5.67 -22.65
CA SER A 122 -13.16 -6.47 -23.35
C SER A 122 -14.61 -6.17 -22.92
N LYS A 123 -14.79 -5.48 -21.79
CA LYS A 123 -16.12 -5.10 -21.26
C LYS A 123 -16.58 -3.70 -21.69
N ARG A 124 -15.87 -3.07 -22.63
CA ARG A 124 -16.24 -1.78 -23.20
C ARG A 124 -16.92 -1.93 -24.55
#